data_AF-B0XEX0-F1
#
_entry.id   AF-B0XEX0-F1
#
_cell.length_a   1.000
_cell.length_b   1.000
_cell.length_c   1.000
_cell.angle_alpha   90.00
_cell.angle_beta   90.00
_cell.angle_gamma   90.00
#
_symmetry.space_group_name_H-M   'P 1'
#
loop_
_entity.id
_entity.type
_entity.pdbx_description
1 polymer ?
#
loop_
_entity_poly.entity_id
_entity_poly.type
_entity_poly.pdbx_seq_one_letter_code
_entity_poly.pdbx_strand_id
1 'polypeptide(L)'
;MAEPLLSSCCRCYSLRAGSLISGIMGILLSIISIIVIFTTRVEFRTILMDWLPQNAVKIIFALNLCMTILISLLMIFGVLKKNHYLMMPWVILGIMLAIGLLISVIYTAVVYFIDGFVLGGTLWIIIGLLSVVIYTYMWTVVYSHFVVQKNENERGLYSKQPYRR
;
A
#
# COMPACT_ATOMS: atom_id res chain seq x y z
N MET A 1 -19.36 -16.69 0.04
CA MET A 1 -18.38 -16.63 1.14
C MET A 1 -17.01 -16.56 0.50
N ALA A 2 -16.30 -15.44 0.58
CA ALA A 2 -14.98 -15.32 -0.03
C ALA A 2 -13.98 -16.09 0.85
N GLU A 3 -13.33 -17.11 0.28
CA GLU A 3 -12.30 -17.87 0.98
C GLU A 3 -11.04 -17.00 1.16
N PRO A 4 -10.36 -17.06 2.31
CA PRO A 4 -9.11 -16.35 2.51
C PRO A 4 -8.04 -16.92 1.56
N LEU A 5 -7.49 -16.08 0.67
CA LEU A 5 -6.48 -16.47 -0.31
C LEU A 5 -5.20 -17.07 0.33
N LEU A 6 -4.85 -16.69 1.56
CA LEU A 6 -3.76 -17.27 2.35
C LEU A 6 -4.21 -17.52 3.79
N SER A 7 -3.95 -18.73 4.32
CA SER A 7 -4.21 -19.10 5.72
C SER A 7 -3.04 -18.78 6.66
N SER A 8 -1.87 -18.41 6.14
CA SER A 8 -0.66 -18.10 6.93
C SER A 8 0.32 -17.23 6.15
N CYS A 9 0.90 -16.21 6.80
CA CYS A 9 2.02 -15.45 6.23
C CYS A 9 3.30 -16.28 6.41
N CYS A 10 3.92 -16.73 5.32
CA CYS A 10 5.14 -17.56 5.34
C CYS A 10 5.09 -18.77 6.31
N ARG A 11 3.96 -19.50 6.38
CA ARG A 11 3.77 -20.77 7.15
C ARG A 11 4.05 -20.71 8.68
N CYS A 12 4.61 -19.61 9.21
CA CYS A 12 5.07 -19.46 10.60
C CYS A 12 4.73 -18.12 11.26
N TYR A 13 4.31 -17.08 10.53
CA TYR A 13 3.94 -15.78 11.13
C TYR A 13 2.42 -15.53 11.08
N SER A 14 1.88 -15.07 12.20
CA SER A 14 0.46 -14.72 12.30
C SER A 14 0.08 -13.61 11.31
N LEU A 15 -1.08 -13.73 10.67
CA LEU A 15 -1.64 -12.71 9.76
C LEU A 15 -1.71 -11.31 10.40
N ARG A 16 -1.86 -11.26 11.73
CA ARG A 16 -1.80 -10.03 12.54
C ARG A 16 -0.44 -9.35 12.45
N ALA A 17 0.65 -10.11 12.62
CA ALA A 17 2.01 -9.56 12.54
C ALA A 17 2.32 -9.03 11.13
N GLY A 18 1.93 -9.75 10.08
CA GLY A 18 2.10 -9.29 8.70
C GLY A 18 1.38 -7.96 8.42
N SER A 19 0.16 -7.80 8.93
CA SER A 19 -0.60 -6.54 8.79
C SER A 19 -0.05 -5.39 9.64
N LEU A 20 0.55 -5.66 10.79
CA LEU A 20 1.22 -4.64 11.60
C LEU A 20 2.51 -4.17 10.92
N ILE A 21 3.31 -5.11 10.40
CA ILE A 21 4.57 -4.81 9.71
C ILE A 21 4.30 -3.98 8.45
N SER A 22 3.27 -4.30 7.65
CA SER A 22 2.93 -3.50 6.47
C SER A 22 2.50 -2.07 6.82
N GLY A 23 1.80 -1.88 7.94
CA GLY A 23 1.39 -0.56 8.43
C GLY A 23 2.58 0.28 8.89
N ILE A 24 3.50 -0.33 9.64
CA ILE A 24 4.74 0.32 10.07
C ILE A 24 5.61 0.68 8.86
N MET A 25 5.76 -0.25 7.91
CA MET A 25 6.48 0.01 6.66
C MET A 25 5.85 1.16 5.88
N GLY A 26 4.52 1.24 5.79
CA GLY A 26 3.82 2.35 5.14
C GLY A 26 4.11 3.71 5.79
N ILE A 27 4.13 3.78 7.12
CA ILE A 27 4.50 5.00 7.86
C ILE A 27 5.95 5.39 7.56
N LEU A 28 6.89 4.43 7.66
CA LEU A 28 8.31 4.69 7.38
C LEU A 28 8.52 5.19 5.95
N LEU A 29 7.89 4.54 4.98
CA LEU A 29 8.00 4.90 3.57
C LEU A 29 7.45 6.31 3.32
N SER A 30 6.31 6.66 3.93
CA SER A 30 5.74 8.01 3.84
C SER A 30 6.64 9.09 4.44
N ILE A 31 7.28 8.84 5.59
CA ILE A 31 8.22 9.77 6.21
C ILE A 31 9.45 9.99 5.31
N ILE A 32 10.00 8.91 4.76
CA ILE A 32 11.13 8.97 3.82
C ILE A 32 10.71 9.76 2.57
N SER A 33 9.53 9.50 2.00
CA SER A 33 9.01 10.24 0.84
C SER A 33 8.84 11.73 1.13
N ILE A 34 8.35 12.10 2.31
CA ILE A 34 8.26 13.52 2.73
C ILE A 34 9.66 14.15 2.75
N ILE A 35 10.64 13.49 3.37
CA ILE A 35 12.02 13.98 3.43
C ILE A 35 12.56 14.18 2.01
N VAL A 36 12.40 13.20 1.12
CA VAL A 36 12.87 13.30 -0.26
C VAL A 36 12.20 14.46 -1.01
N ILE A 37 10.88 14.67 -0.85
CA ILE A 37 10.16 15.78 -1.51
C ILE A 37 10.67 17.15 -1.02
N PHE A 38 11.03 17.27 0.26
CA PHE A 38 11.55 18.52 0.81
C PHE A 38 13.04 18.74 0.52
N THR A 39 13.85 17.68 0.47
CA THR A 39 15.30 17.75 0.22
C THR A 39 15.62 17.85 -1.26
N THR A 40 14.91 17.12 -2.11
CA THR A 40 15.19 17.08 -3.53
C THR A 40 14.36 18.14 -4.27
N ARG A 41 15.02 19.12 -4.90
CA ARG A 41 14.38 20.04 -5.84
C ARG A 41 14.16 19.36 -7.19
N VAL A 42 13.67 18.11 -7.21
CA VAL A 42 13.30 17.48 -8.47
C VAL A 42 12.05 18.20 -8.96
N GLU A 43 12.12 18.75 -10.17
CA GLU A 43 10.93 19.07 -10.94
C GLU A 43 10.17 17.76 -11.13
N PHE A 44 9.20 17.49 -10.25
CA PHE A 44 8.24 16.42 -10.45
C PHE A 44 7.47 16.76 -11.72
N ARG A 45 8.03 16.39 -12.87
CA ARG A 45 7.34 16.33 -14.15
C ARG A 45 6.40 15.13 -14.07
N THR A 46 5.39 15.23 -13.21
CA THR A 46 4.22 14.39 -13.32
C THR A 46 3.51 14.85 -14.59
N ILE A 47 3.61 14.00 -15.62
CA ILE A 47 3.31 14.15 -17.05
C ILE A 47 1.89 14.70 -17.36
N LEU A 48 1.07 15.04 -16.37
CA LEU A 48 -0.32 15.46 -16.53
C LEU A 48 -0.64 16.91 -16.13
N MET A 49 0.28 17.66 -15.51
CA MET A 49 -0.05 19.00 -14.96
C MET A 49 1.06 20.04 -15.15
N ASP A 50 1.46 20.30 -16.40
CA ASP A 50 2.33 21.44 -16.75
C ASP A 50 1.68 22.82 -16.47
N TRP A 51 0.38 22.85 -16.13
CA TRP A 51 -0.38 24.06 -15.83
C TRP A 51 -0.40 24.46 -14.33
N LEU A 52 0.01 23.58 -13.41
CA LEU A 52 -0.09 23.85 -11.97
C LEU A 52 1.26 24.33 -11.39
N PRO A 53 1.29 25.39 -10.55
CA PRO A 53 2.52 25.84 -9.92
C PRO A 53 3.14 24.72 -9.07
N GLN A 54 4.45 24.52 -9.22
CA GLN A 54 5.21 23.44 -8.58
C GLN A 54 5.06 23.41 -7.04
N ASN A 55 4.82 24.57 -6.42
CA ASN A 55 4.53 24.68 -4.99
C ASN A 55 3.17 24.04 -4.61
N ALA A 56 2.14 24.18 -5.45
CA ALA A 56 0.84 23.55 -5.21
C ALA A 56 0.93 22.03 -5.32
N VAL A 57 1.69 21.51 -6.29
CA VAL A 57 1.94 20.06 -6.43
C VAL A 57 2.62 19.49 -5.18
N LYS A 58 3.64 20.18 -4.65
CA LYS A 58 4.29 19.78 -3.39
C LYS A 58 3.32 19.74 -2.21
N ILE A 59 2.43 20.73 -2.09
CA ILE A 59 1.42 20.78 -1.03
C ILE A 59 0.41 19.62 -1.17
N ILE A 60 -0.06 19.34 -2.39
CA ILE A 60 -1.00 18.25 -2.66
C ILE A 60 -0.39 16.89 -2.29
N PHE A 61 0.87 16.65 -2.70
CA PHE A 61 1.59 15.43 -2.33
C PHE A 61 1.83 15.31 -0.82
N ALA A 62 2.21 16.41 -0.14
CA ALA A 62 2.39 16.42 1.30
C ALA A 62 1.09 16.10 2.06
N LEU A 63 -0.05 16.65 1.61
CA LEU A 63 -1.36 16.33 2.17
C LEU A 63 -1.73 14.87 1.94
N ASN A 64 -1.49 14.32 0.74
CA ASN A 64 -1.74 12.92 0.45
C ASN A 64 -0.89 11.97 1.33
N LEU A 65 0.38 12.31 1.56
CA LEU A 65 1.26 11.56 2.46
C LEU A 65 0.80 11.64 3.92
N CYS A 66 0.32 12.79 4.37
CA CYS A 66 -0.30 12.94 5.69
C CYS A 66 -1.53 12.04 5.85
N MET A 67 -2.41 12.02 4.83
CA MET A 67 -3.56 11.11 4.80
C MET A 67 -3.12 9.63 4.80
N THR A 68 -2.02 9.30 4.12
CA THR A 68 -1.46 7.95 4.11
C THR A 68 -0.95 7.51 5.48
N ILE A 69 -0.33 8.42 6.25
CA ILE A 69 0.06 8.18 7.66
C ILE A 69 -1.19 7.92 8.51
N LEU A 70 -2.22 8.76 8.40
CA LEU A 70 -3.47 8.59 9.12
C LEU A 70 -4.14 7.25 8.81
N ILE A 71 -4.21 6.87 7.52
CA ILE A 71 -4.80 5.60 7.08
C ILE A 71 -3.97 4.40 7.57
N SER A 72 -2.64 4.53 7.60
CA SER A 72 -1.74 3.49 8.12
C SER A 72 -1.92 3.30 9.64
N LEU A 73 -2.08 4.40 10.40
CA LEU A 73 -2.45 4.34 11.82
C LEU A 73 -3.84 3.72 12.01
N LEU A 74 -4.81 4.10 11.18
CA LEU A 74 -6.16 3.55 11.21
C LEU A 74 -6.14 2.02 10.99
N MET A 75 -5.29 1.54 10.09
CA MET A 75 -5.09 0.12 9.85
C MET A 75 -4.52 -0.59 11.09
N ILE A 76 -3.51 -0.01 11.75
CA ILE A 76 -2.95 -0.55 12.99
C ILE A 76 -4.04 -0.64 14.07
N PHE A 77 -4.84 0.42 14.25
CA PHE A 77 -5.98 0.40 15.17
C PHE A 77 -7.06 -0.61 14.74
N GLY A 78 -7.32 -0.76 13.45
CA GLY A 78 -8.25 -1.76 12.89
C GLY A 78 -7.83 -3.19 13.20
N VAL A 79 -6.53 -3.48 13.13
CA VAL A 79 -5.94 -4.77 13.52
C VAL A 79 -6.11 -5.01 15.02
N LEU A 80 -5.81 -4.01 15.86
CA LEU A 80 -5.91 -4.12 17.32
C LEU A 80 -7.37 -4.27 17.80
N LYS A 81 -8.30 -3.52 17.20
CA LYS A 81 -9.71 -3.49 17.58
C LYS A 81 -10.57 -4.53 16.86
N LYS A 82 -9.97 -5.38 16.01
CA LYS A 82 -10.64 -6.35 15.13
C LYS A 82 -11.79 -5.73 14.31
N ASN A 83 -11.62 -4.49 13.87
CA ASN A 83 -12.65 -3.78 13.10
C ASN A 83 -12.23 -3.67 11.63
N HIS A 84 -12.80 -4.56 10.82
CA HIS A 84 -12.56 -4.65 9.38
C HIS A 84 -12.86 -3.34 8.62
N TYR A 85 -13.81 -2.50 9.06
CA TYR A 85 -14.12 -1.22 8.38
C TYR A 85 -12.94 -0.24 8.37
N LEU A 86 -12.10 -0.26 9.42
CA LEU A 86 -10.94 0.62 9.51
C LEU A 86 -9.79 0.18 8.59
N MET A 87 -9.80 -1.07 8.13
CA MET A 87 -8.77 -1.60 7.22
C MET A 87 -9.13 -1.39 5.73
N MET A 88 -10.40 -1.12 5.40
CA MET A 88 -10.89 -0.97 4.02
C MET A 88 -10.15 0.11 3.20
N PRO A 89 -9.96 1.35 3.71
CA PRO A 89 -9.33 2.40 2.91
C PRO A 89 -7.89 2.05 2.53
N TRP A 90 -7.16 1.41 3.45
CA TRP A 90 -5.79 0.98 3.20
C TRP A 90 -5.72 -0.09 2.11
N VAL A 91 -6.62 -1.07 2.14
CA VAL A 91 -6.66 -2.15 1.14
C VAL A 91 -6.95 -1.60 -0.26
N ILE A 92 -7.92 -0.69 -0.39
CA ILE A 92 -8.28 -0.09 -1.69
C ILE A 92 -7.13 0.76 -2.23
N LEU A 93 -6.58 1.66 -1.40
CA LEU A 93 -5.45 2.51 -1.80
C LEU A 93 -4.20 1.70 -2.10
N GLY A 94 -3.95 0.60 -1.40
CA GLY A 94 -2.82 -0.29 -1.65
C GLY A 94 -2.81 -0.87 -3.07
N ILE A 95 -3.96 -1.25 -3.63
CA ILE A 95 -4.03 -1.70 -5.03
C ILE A 95 -3.70 -0.54 -5.98
N MET A 96 -4.26 0.64 -5.74
CA MET A 96 -4.00 1.82 -6.58
C MET A 96 -2.52 2.17 -6.59
N LEU A 97 -1.86 2.03 -5.44
CA LEU A 97 -0.44 2.29 -5.27
C LEU A 97 0.43 1.20 -5.94
N ALA A 98 0.02 -0.07 -5.90
CA ALA A 98 0.69 -1.14 -6.63
C ALA A 98 0.70 -0.89 -8.15
N ILE A 99 -0.45 -0.49 -8.71
CA ILE A 99 -0.58 -0.17 -10.14
C ILE A 99 0.28 1.04 -10.49
N GLY A 100 0.22 2.11 -9.68
CA GLY A 100 1.04 3.31 -9.88
C GLY A 100 2.54 3.01 -9.83
N LEU A 101 2.98 2.14 -8.91
CA LEU A 101 4.38 1.74 -8.79
C LEU A 101 4.84 0.92 -9.99
N LEU A 102 4.00 0.02 -10.51
CA LEU A 102 4.29 -0.75 -11.71
C LEU A 102 4.47 0.17 -12.93
N ILE A 103 3.56 1.13 -13.14
CA ILE A 103 3.65 2.10 -14.25
C ILE A 103 4.92 2.95 -14.10
N SER A 104 5.22 3.41 -12.89
CA SER A 104 6.41 4.22 -12.59
C SER A 104 7.71 3.46 -12.92
N VAL A 105 7.81 2.18 -12.53
CA VAL A 105 8.98 1.33 -12.82
C VAL A 105 9.17 1.15 -14.33
N ILE A 106 8.10 0.91 -15.08
CA ILE A 106 8.19 0.75 -16.54
C ILE A 106 8.61 2.07 -17.19
N TYR A 107 7.99 3.20 -16.81
CA TYR A 107 8.31 4.50 -17.38
C TYR A 107 9.77 4.90 -17.14
N THR A 108 10.23 4.82 -15.89
CA THR A 108 11.61 5.14 -15.52
C THR A 108 12.60 4.25 -16.25
N ALA A 109 12.31 2.95 -16.40
CA ALA A 109 13.13 2.06 -17.20
C ALA A 109 13.23 2.49 -18.67
N VAL A 110 12.11 2.84 -19.31
CA VAL A 110 12.09 3.30 -20.71
C VAL A 110 12.93 4.56 -20.88
N VAL A 111 12.83 5.53 -19.96
CA VAL A 111 13.66 6.74 -19.98
C VAL A 111 15.15 6.39 -19.90
N TYR A 112 15.54 5.48 -19.01
CA TYR A 112 16.93 5.03 -18.90
C TYR A 112 17.45 4.34 -20.18
N PHE A 113 16.58 3.63 -20.91
CA PHE A 113 16.96 3.05 -22.21
C PHE A 113 17.11 4.10 -23.31
N ILE A 114 16.26 5.13 -23.32
CA ILE A 114 16.36 6.24 -24.28
C ILE A 114 17.65 7.04 -24.07
N ASP A 115 18.04 7.26 -22.82
CA ASP A 115 19.28 7.98 -22.46
C ASP A 115 20.56 7.16 -22.72
N GLY A 116 20.45 5.94 -23.25
CA GLY A 116 21.58 5.08 -23.62
C GLY A 116 22.22 4.33 -22.44
N PHE A 117 21.71 4.49 -21.23
CA PHE A 117 22.18 3.78 -20.02
C PHE A 117 21.54 2.39 -19.90
N VAL A 118 21.85 1.50 -20.84
CA VAL A 118 21.27 0.14 -20.95
C VAL A 118 21.41 -0.65 -19.64
N LEU A 119 22.58 -0.61 -19.00
CA LEU A 119 22.87 -1.39 -17.79
C LEU A 119 22.03 -0.90 -16.60
N GLY A 120 21.86 0.43 -16.46
CA GLY A 120 21.02 1.05 -15.46
C GLY A 120 19.53 0.72 -15.66
N GLY A 121 19.05 0.80 -16.90
CA GLY A 121 17.68 0.42 -17.26
C GLY A 121 17.37 -1.05 -16.91
N THR A 122 18.25 -1.99 -17.26
CA THR A 122 18.06 -3.41 -16.91
C THR A 122 18.05 -3.66 -15.41
N LEU A 123 18.97 -3.07 -14.64
CA LEU A 123 18.98 -3.22 -13.18
C LEU A 123 17.73 -2.63 -12.54
N TRP A 124 17.28 -1.48 -13.03
CA TRP A 124 16.07 -0.82 -12.54
C TRP A 124 14.80 -1.64 -12.81
N ILE A 125 14.67 -2.26 -13.98
CA ILE A 125 13.56 -3.18 -14.27
C ILE A 125 13.59 -4.36 -13.30
N ILE A 126 14.74 -5.02 -13.13
CA ILE A 126 14.82 -6.23 -12.30
C ILE A 126 14.49 -5.92 -10.84
N ILE A 127 15.11 -4.88 -10.28
CA ILE A 127 14.88 -4.46 -8.89
C ILE A 127 13.46 -3.91 -8.73
N GLY A 128 13.00 -3.09 -9.67
CA GLY A 128 11.68 -2.49 -9.66
C GLY A 128 10.58 -3.56 -9.73
N LEU A 129 10.67 -4.53 -10.63
CA LEU A 129 9.69 -5.61 -10.75
C LEU A 129 9.66 -6.48 -9.49
N LEU A 130 10.83 -6.80 -8.94
CA LEU A 130 10.95 -7.55 -7.69
C LEU A 130 10.30 -6.81 -6.52
N SER A 131 10.46 -5.48 -6.46
CA SER A 131 9.79 -4.64 -5.45
C SER A 131 8.26 -4.66 -5.59
N VAL A 132 7.72 -4.66 -6.82
CA VAL A 132 6.27 -4.77 -7.09
C VAL A 132 5.73 -6.11 -6.59
N VAL A 133 6.46 -7.20 -6.84
CA VAL A 133 6.08 -8.55 -6.38
C VAL A 133 6.05 -8.63 -4.86
N ILE A 134 7.06 -8.08 -4.18
CA ILE A 134 7.09 -8.04 -2.71
C ILE A 134 5.93 -7.18 -2.17
N TYR A 135 5.68 -6.02 -2.77
CA TYR A 135 4.61 -5.11 -2.36
C TYR A 135 3.23 -5.76 -2.51
N THR A 136 2.98 -6.38 -3.66
CA THR A 136 1.72 -7.10 -3.92
C THR A 136 1.55 -8.30 -2.99
N TYR A 137 2.63 -9.02 -2.65
CA TYR A 137 2.58 -10.07 -1.62
C TYR A 137 2.24 -9.52 -0.23
N MET A 138 2.86 -8.42 0.21
CA MET A 138 2.48 -7.79 1.47
C MET A 138 1.02 -7.34 1.47
N TRP A 139 0.54 -6.84 0.34
CA TRP A 139 -0.85 -6.45 0.17
C TRP A 139 -1.82 -7.64 0.29
N THR A 140 -1.53 -8.79 -0.34
CA THR A 140 -2.40 -9.98 -0.22
C THR A 140 -2.45 -10.51 1.22
N VAL A 141 -1.36 -10.39 1.98
CA VAL A 141 -1.34 -10.71 3.42
C VAL A 141 -2.31 -9.82 4.20
N VAL A 142 -2.32 -8.51 3.95
CA VAL A 142 -3.28 -7.60 4.61
C VAL A 142 -4.71 -7.89 4.17
N TYR A 143 -4.93 -8.12 2.88
CA TYR A 143 -6.24 -8.46 2.34
C TYR A 143 -6.80 -9.75 2.96
N SER A 144 -5.98 -10.80 3.07
CA SER A 144 -6.40 -12.05 3.70
C SER A 144 -6.78 -11.85 5.17
N HIS A 145 -6.05 -11.04 5.93
CA HIS A 145 -6.42 -10.68 7.31
C HIS A 145 -7.74 -9.90 7.37
N PHE A 146 -7.96 -8.98 6.43
CA PHE A 146 -9.23 -8.26 6.30
C PHE A 146 -10.41 -9.22 6.04
N VAL A 147 -10.25 -10.20 5.13
CA VAL A 147 -11.29 -11.21 4.85
C VAL A 147 -11.57 -12.07 6.08
N VAL A 148 -10.54 -12.48 6.81
CA VAL A 148 -10.70 -13.24 8.06
C VAL A 148 -11.50 -12.44 9.09
N GLN A 149 -11.16 -11.17 9.32
CA GLN A 149 -11.92 -10.32 10.25
C GLN A 149 -13.36 -10.08 9.81
N LYS A 150 -13.60 -9.89 8.50
CA LYS A 150 -14.94 -9.75 7.95
C LYS A 150 -15.77 -11.01 8.24
N ASN A 151 -15.21 -12.19 7.98
CA ASN A 151 -15.86 -13.47 8.21
C ASN A 151 -16.13 -13.73 9.71
N GLU A 152 -15.21 -13.37 10.61
CA GLU A 152 -15.43 -13.44 12.07
C GLU A 152 -16.59 -12.53 12.51
N ASN A 153 -16.65 -11.30 11.99
CA ASN A 153 -17.70 -10.35 12.33
C ASN A 153 -19.09 -10.79 11.81
N GLU A 154 -19.16 -11.34 10.58
CA GLU A 154 -20.40 -11.91 10.04
C GLU A 154 -20.87 -13.11 10.88
N ARG A 155 -19.97 -14.03 11.27
CA ARG A 155 -20.31 -15.17 12.15
C ARG A 155 -20.82 -14.74 13.53
N GLY A 156 -20.25 -13.69 14.12
CA GLY A 156 -20.71 -13.13 15.39
C GLY A 156 -22.09 -12.46 15.32
N LEU A 157 -22.54 -12.06 14.12
CA LEU A 157 -23.90 -11.57 13.88
C LEU A 157 -24.90 -12.74 13.80
N TYR A 158 -24.52 -13.87 13.18
CA TYR A 158 -25.37 -15.06 13.12
C TYR A 158 -25.53 -15.78 14.47
N SER A 159 -24.52 -15.74 15.36
CA SER A 159 -24.66 -16.29 16.73
C SER A 159 -25.61 -15.50 17.63
N LYS A 160 -26.10 -14.33 17.18
CA LYS A 160 -27.12 -13.53 17.86
C LYS A 160 -28.54 -13.81 17.35
N GLN A 161 -28.76 -14.87 16.55
CA GLN A 161 -30.13 -15.31 16.30
C GLN A 161 -30.76 -15.71 17.65
N PRO A 162 -31.88 -15.08 18.05
CA PRO A 162 -32.53 -15.44 19.29
C PRO A 162 -33.00 -16.89 19.15
N TYR A 163 -32.63 -17.72 20.12
CA TYR A 163 -33.11 -19.09 20.22
C TYR A 163 -34.65 -19.02 20.23
N ARG A 164 -35.27 -19.31 19.09
CA ARG A 164 -36.72 -19.34 18.93
C ARG A 164 -37.21 -20.62 19.63
N ARG A 165 -37.45 -20.50 20.94
CA ARG A 165 -38.27 -21.45 21.70
C ARG A 165 -39.71 -21.39 21.21
#